data_AF-A0A915LQI2-F1
#
_entry.id   AF-A0A915LQI2-F1
#
_cell.length_a   1.000
_cell.length_b   1.000
_cell.length_c   1.000
_cell.angle_alpha   90.00
_cell.angle_beta   90.00
_cell.angle_gamma   90.00
#
_symmetry.space_group_name_H-M   'P 1'
#
loop_
_entity.id
_entity.type
_entity.pdbx_description
1 polymer ?
#
loop_
_entity_poly.entity_id
_entity_poly.type
_entity_poly.pdbx_seq_one_letter_code
_entity_poly.pdbx_strand_id
1 'polypeptide(L)'
;MADVVSALEQLHLNLPPTLGTSQVKSVRKELKMHLLRMMKHPGSFTLHNLHARMKQLLIELGTTPSEIQKEMPGPNEIDAALKRRLAAATAARKLQQTESGTDEKPSRKKPHSSSLVQTAQPPIQKIRIQDWTLFNATRELFHKESEQLQLDIFQRILGNEKRAVQGGAGLAQQKLLIRLCTRFRSALTSELEATLLNYVIEKQKTRIDLALLHLAELYAQLMGYSTLVSPKSFNQLTNEEKKQRYDTYLCTLLSTLHERGEHKE
;
A
#
# COMPACT_ATOMS: atom_id res chain seq x y z
N MET A 1 6.45 -6.11 6.40
CA MET A 1 7.15 -6.80 7.51
C MET A 1 7.82 -8.08 7.05
N ALA A 2 7.11 -9.04 6.46
CA ALA A 2 7.73 -10.27 5.91
C ALA A 2 8.83 -10.00 4.88
N ASP A 3 8.56 -9.13 3.89
CA ASP A 3 9.53 -8.80 2.85
C ASP A 3 10.76 -8.07 3.40
N VAL A 4 10.56 -7.23 4.42
CA VAL A 4 11.64 -6.52 5.13
C VAL A 4 12.55 -7.51 5.84
N VAL A 5 11.99 -8.46 6.60
CA VAL A 5 12.79 -9.51 7.25
C VAL A 5 13.54 -10.36 6.23
N SER A 6 12.92 -10.66 5.09
CA SER A 6 13.58 -11.41 4.01
C SER A 6 14.75 -10.66 3.39
N ALA A 7 14.62 -9.34 3.17
CA ALA A 7 15.70 -8.51 2.67
C ALA A 7 16.86 -8.39 3.68
N LEU A 8 16.54 -8.25 4.97
CA LEU A 8 17.52 -8.19 6.06
C LEU A 8 18.32 -9.50 6.19
N GLU A 9 17.67 -10.64 5.99
CA GLU A 9 18.36 -11.94 5.97
C GLU A 9 19.25 -12.10 4.74
N GLN A 10 18.77 -11.71 3.56
CA GLN A 10 19.60 -11.71 2.35
C GLN A 10 20.82 -10.79 2.49
N LEU A 11 20.66 -9.65 3.15
CA LEU A 11 21.76 -8.74 3.47
C LEU A 11 22.74 -9.37 4.45
N HIS A 12 22.26 -10.12 5.44
CA HIS A 12 23.12 -10.84 6.39
C HIS A 12 24.00 -11.89 5.71
N LEU A 13 23.39 -12.66 4.80
CA LEU A 13 24.05 -13.76 4.07
C LEU A 13 24.99 -13.25 2.97
N ASN A 14 24.66 -12.11 2.34
CA ASN A 14 25.36 -11.57 1.17
C ASN A 14 25.90 -10.15 1.42
N LEU A 15 26.69 -9.98 2.47
CA LEU A 15 27.39 -8.72 2.69
C LEU A 15 28.34 -8.42 1.52
N PRO A 16 28.33 -7.20 0.95
CA PRO A 16 29.21 -6.85 -0.16
C PRO A 16 30.70 -7.07 0.20
N PRO A 17 31.49 -7.72 -0.68
CA PRO A 17 32.91 -8.02 -0.42
C PRO A 17 33.79 -6.77 -0.43
N THR A 18 33.24 -5.62 -0.84
CA THR A 18 33.89 -4.31 -0.82
C THR A 18 33.93 -3.67 0.58
N LEU A 19 33.21 -4.24 1.56
CA LEU A 19 33.18 -3.73 2.92
C LEU A 19 34.41 -4.17 3.71
N GLY A 20 35.12 -3.21 4.30
CA GLY A 20 36.19 -3.48 5.27
C GLY A 20 35.66 -4.11 6.55
N THR A 21 36.55 -4.74 7.32
CA THR A 21 36.20 -5.49 8.55
C THR A 21 35.48 -4.63 9.60
N SER A 22 35.82 -3.35 9.71
CA SER A 22 35.14 -2.38 10.59
C SER A 22 33.73 -2.03 10.09
N GLN A 23 33.55 -1.88 8.77
CA GLN A 23 32.27 -1.59 8.14
C GLN A 23 31.32 -2.78 8.29
N VAL A 24 31.80 -4.01 8.08
CA VAL A 24 31.02 -5.25 8.30
C VAL A 24 30.52 -5.33 9.74
N LYS A 25 31.38 -5.02 10.73
CA LYS A 25 30.98 -4.97 12.15
C LYS A 25 29.91 -3.91 12.40
N SER A 26 30.03 -2.74 11.77
CA SER A 26 29.05 -1.65 11.90
C SER A 26 27.69 -2.03 11.29
N VAL A 27 27.69 -2.65 10.11
CA VAL A 27 26.46 -3.14 9.45
C VAL A 27 25.77 -4.21 10.30
N ARG A 28 26.53 -5.18 10.83
CA ARG A 28 25.97 -6.22 11.72
C ARG A 28 25.40 -5.63 13.01
N LYS A 29 26.04 -4.60 13.58
CA LYS A 29 25.55 -3.89 14.77
C LYS A 29 24.21 -3.18 14.49
N GLU A 30 24.12 -2.48 13.37
CA GLU A 30 22.88 -1.80 12.96
C GLU A 30 21.76 -2.80 12.65
N LEU A 31 22.09 -3.91 11.99
CA LEU A 31 21.15 -4.99 11.68
C LEU A 31 20.55 -5.58 12.97
N LYS A 32 21.40 -5.89 13.96
CA LYS A 32 21.00 -6.36 15.29
C LYS A 32 20.05 -5.36 15.97
N MET A 33 20.39 -4.07 15.96
CA MET A 33 19.58 -3.02 16.58
C MET A 33 18.18 -2.93 15.95
N HIS A 34 18.10 -2.93 14.62
CA HIS A 34 16.83 -2.81 13.91
C HIS A 34 15.94 -4.04 14.10
N LEU A 35 16.53 -5.25 14.12
CA LEU A 35 15.78 -6.48 14.39
C LEU A 35 15.20 -6.50 15.81
N LEU A 36 15.95 -6.05 16.82
CA LEU A 36 15.45 -5.92 18.20
C LEU A 36 14.29 -4.93 18.29
N ARG A 37 14.39 -3.76 17.63
CA ARG A 37 13.28 -2.78 17.55
C ARG A 37 12.04 -3.36 16.86
N MET A 38 12.23 -4.18 15.83
CA MET A 38 11.13 -4.87 15.15
C MET A 38 10.51 -5.97 16.01
N MET A 39 11.27 -6.62 16.89
CA MET A 39 10.76 -7.61 17.84
C MET A 39 9.84 -7.00 18.91
N LYS A 40 10.13 -5.77 19.35
CA LYS A 40 9.28 -5.02 20.29
C LYS A 40 7.87 -4.75 19.77
N HIS A 41 7.66 -4.81 18.46
CA HIS A 41 6.38 -4.47 17.87
C HIS A 41 5.36 -5.62 18.02
N PRO A 42 4.18 -5.39 18.64
CA PRO A 42 3.16 -6.44 18.87
C PRO A 42 2.70 -7.15 17.58
N GLY A 43 2.68 -6.41 16.46
CA GLY A 43 2.34 -6.98 15.15
C GLY A 43 3.36 -8.01 14.63
N SER A 44 4.61 -7.99 15.10
CA SER A 44 5.64 -8.98 14.74
C SER A 44 5.36 -10.35 15.38
N PHE A 45 4.85 -10.35 16.61
CA PHE A 45 4.55 -11.57 17.36
C PHE A 45 3.39 -12.37 16.76
N THR A 46 2.42 -11.67 16.18
CA THR A 46 1.21 -12.28 15.61
C THR A 46 1.44 -13.06 14.30
N LEU A 47 2.68 -13.08 13.79
CA LEU A 47 3.11 -13.91 12.67
C LEU A 47 4.19 -14.89 13.18
N HIS A 48 3.76 -16.05 13.66
CA HIS A 48 4.63 -17.05 14.31
C HIS A 48 5.91 -17.35 13.51
N ASN A 49 5.80 -17.47 12.18
CA ASN A 49 6.94 -17.76 11.31
C ASN A 49 7.94 -16.59 11.20
N LEU A 50 7.47 -15.34 11.34
CA LEU A 50 8.33 -14.16 11.27
C LEU A 50 9.19 -14.04 12.53
N HIS A 51 8.55 -14.27 13.69
CA HIS A 51 9.20 -14.12 14.98
C HIS A 51 10.27 -15.21 15.20
N ALA A 52 10.01 -16.46 14.80
CA ALA A 52 11.01 -17.53 14.84
C ALA A 52 12.23 -17.21 13.95
N ARG A 53 11.99 -16.69 12.74
CA ARG A 53 13.03 -16.32 11.77
C ARG A 53 13.90 -15.15 12.26
N MET A 54 13.28 -14.12 12.85
CA MET A 54 14.01 -13.01 13.46
C MET A 54 14.83 -13.43 14.69
N LYS A 55 14.29 -14.34 15.53
CA LYS A 55 15.03 -14.91 16.68
C LYS A 55 16.29 -15.63 16.21
N GLN A 56 16.17 -16.46 15.19
CA GLN A 56 17.30 -17.18 14.61
C GLN A 56 18.38 -16.22 14.10
N LEU A 57 18.00 -15.19 13.35
CA LEU A 57 18.95 -14.21 12.81
C LEU A 57 19.65 -13.39 13.91
N LEU A 58 18.94 -13.09 15.01
CA LEU A 58 19.52 -12.40 16.17
C LEU A 58 20.54 -13.27 16.91
N ILE A 59 20.31 -14.58 16.99
CA ILE A 59 21.27 -15.54 17.57
C ILE A 59 22.53 -15.58 16.70
N GLU A 60 22.38 -15.64 15.38
CA GLU A 60 23.51 -15.63 14.42
C GLU A 60 24.31 -14.31 14.47
N LEU A 61 23.66 -13.20 14.82
CA LEU A 61 24.30 -11.90 15.07
C LEU A 61 24.91 -11.77 16.48
N GLY A 62 24.87 -12.82 17.31
CA GLY A 62 25.47 -12.84 18.66
C GLY A 62 24.61 -12.15 19.72
N THR A 63 23.28 -12.21 19.60
CA THR A 63 22.35 -11.75 20.64
C THR A 63 22.02 -12.90 21.57
N THR A 64 22.03 -12.66 22.88
CA THR A 64 21.71 -13.71 23.85
C THR A 64 20.21 -13.99 23.88
N PRO A 65 19.78 -15.23 24.16
CA PRO A 65 18.36 -15.56 24.29
C PRO A 65 17.63 -14.70 25.35
N SER A 66 18.33 -14.31 26.42
CA SER A 66 17.77 -13.46 27.48
C SER A 66 17.55 -12.00 27.04
N GLU A 67 18.42 -11.44 26.20
CA GLU A 67 18.22 -10.12 25.59
C GLU A 67 17.01 -10.14 24.63
N ILE A 68 16.89 -11.19 23.83
CA ILE A 68 15.77 -11.39 22.91
C ILE A 68 14.44 -11.47 23.68
N GLN A 69 14.42 -12.19 24.81
CA GLN A 69 13.21 -12.36 25.62
C GLN A 69 12.76 -11.06 26.31
N LYS A 70 13.70 -10.21 26.73
CA LYS A 70 13.40 -8.89 27.33
C LYS A 70 12.81 -7.90 26.34
N GLU A 71 13.11 -8.08 25.05
CA GLU A 71 12.66 -7.21 23.97
C GLU A 71 11.33 -7.69 23.35
N MET A 72 10.74 -8.77 23.87
CA MET A 72 9.41 -9.22 23.48
C MET A 72 8.32 -8.32 24.10
N PRO A 73 7.25 -8.01 23.36
CA PRO A 73 6.11 -7.24 23.88
C PRO A 73 5.44 -8.00 25.04
N GLY A 74 4.85 -7.26 25.98
CA GLY A 74 4.21 -7.85 27.16
C GLY A 74 2.97 -8.69 26.79
N PRO A 75 2.58 -9.69 27.60
CA PRO A 75 1.42 -10.55 27.33
C PRO A 75 0.12 -9.77 27.03
N ASN A 76 -0.11 -8.69 27.79
CA ASN A 76 -1.28 -7.83 27.61
C ASN A 76 -1.27 -7.04 26.28
N GLU A 77 -0.08 -6.67 25.78
CA GLU A 77 0.07 -5.96 24.50
C GLU A 77 -0.13 -6.91 23.31
N ILE A 78 0.31 -8.16 23.47
CA ILE A 78 0.08 -9.24 22.52
C ILE A 78 -1.41 -9.53 22.40
N ASP A 79 -2.11 -9.68 23.52
CA ASP A 79 -3.56 -9.95 23.54
C ASP A 79 -4.36 -8.79 22.95
N ALA A 80 -3.99 -7.54 23.26
CA ALA A 80 -4.59 -6.35 22.66
C ALA A 80 -4.38 -6.30 21.14
N ALA A 81 -3.18 -6.65 20.66
CA ALA A 81 -2.87 -6.70 19.23
C ALA A 81 -3.61 -7.85 18.51
N LEU A 82 -3.71 -9.02 19.14
CA LEU A 82 -4.46 -10.16 18.61
C LEU A 82 -5.95 -9.85 18.54
N LYS A 83 -6.52 -9.24 19.58
CA LYS A 83 -7.92 -8.81 19.63
C LYS A 83 -8.23 -7.75 18.56
N ARG A 84 -7.33 -6.79 18.32
CA ARG A 84 -7.45 -5.83 17.20
C ARG A 84 -7.41 -6.52 15.84
N ARG A 85 -6.51 -7.50 15.64
CA ARG A 85 -6.44 -8.28 14.40
C ARG A 85 -7.69 -9.13 14.16
N LEU A 86 -8.20 -9.80 15.19
CA LEU A 86 -9.44 -10.58 15.12
C LEU A 86 -10.65 -9.68 14.84
N ALA A 87 -10.74 -8.50 15.49
CA ALA A 87 -11.78 -7.52 15.21
C ALA A 87 -11.72 -7.01 13.76
N ALA A 88 -10.53 -6.72 13.24
CA ALA A 88 -10.32 -6.32 11.85
C ALA A 88 -10.69 -7.44 10.85
N ALA A 89 -10.33 -8.70 11.15
CA ALA A 89 -10.69 -9.85 10.33
C ALA A 89 -12.20 -10.12 10.33
N THR A 90 -12.86 -9.95 11.48
CA THR A 90 -14.32 -10.12 11.60
C THR A 90 -15.06 -8.98 10.90
N ALA A 91 -14.55 -7.74 10.96
CA ALA A 91 -15.07 -6.61 10.22
C ALA A 91 -14.92 -6.80 8.70
N ALA A 92 -13.76 -7.28 8.23
CA ALA A 92 -13.54 -7.61 6.83
C ALA A 92 -14.48 -8.72 6.32
N ARG A 93 -14.78 -9.73 7.16
CA ARG A 93 -15.72 -10.81 6.83
C ARG A 93 -17.17 -10.36 6.81
N LYS A 94 -17.56 -9.40 7.66
CA LYS A 94 -18.89 -8.76 7.62
C LYS A 94 -19.08 -7.90 6.37
N LEU A 95 -18.05 -7.17 5.95
CA LEU A 95 -18.08 -6.37 4.71
C LEU A 95 -18.23 -7.24 3.44
N GLN A 96 -17.73 -8.48 3.47
CA GLN A 96 -17.92 -9.44 2.38
C GLN A 96 -19.31 -10.12 2.37
N GLN A 97 -20.10 -10.02 3.44
CA GLN A 97 -21.45 -10.61 3.51
C GLN A 97 -22.59 -9.61 3.23
N THR A 98 -22.29 -8.32 3.10
CA THR A 98 -23.31 -7.26 2.89
C THR A 98 -23.58 -6.89 1.43
N GLU A 99 -23.07 -7.64 0.45
CA GLU A 99 -23.38 -7.45 -0.99
C GLU A 99 -24.49 -8.37 -1.53
N SER A 100 -25.21 -9.10 -0.67
CA SER A 100 -26.42 -9.84 -1.09
C SER A 100 -27.58 -9.67 -0.09
N GLY A 101 -28.51 -8.77 -0.43
CA GLY A 101 -29.93 -8.90 -0.09
C GLY A 101 -30.44 -8.26 1.21
N THR A 102 -31.18 -7.16 1.02
CA THR A 102 -32.46 -6.76 1.67
C THR A 102 -32.57 -6.49 3.18
N ASP A 103 -33.22 -5.35 3.45
CA ASP A 103 -33.84 -4.82 4.67
C ASP A 103 -34.32 -5.87 5.68
N GLU A 104 -33.95 -5.69 6.95
CA GLU A 104 -34.91 -5.65 8.07
C GLU A 104 -34.24 -5.19 9.38
N LYS A 105 -34.85 -4.18 10.04
CA LYS A 105 -34.68 -3.92 11.47
C LYS A 105 -35.12 -5.16 12.26
N PRO A 106 -34.48 -5.47 13.40
CA PRO A 106 -35.24 -5.27 14.63
C PRO A 106 -34.44 -4.76 15.84
N SER A 107 -35.17 -4.00 16.65
CA SER A 107 -34.90 -3.59 18.02
C SER A 107 -34.44 -4.74 18.94
N ARG A 108 -33.49 -4.47 19.84
CA ARG A 108 -33.43 -5.21 21.12
C ARG A 108 -32.90 -4.38 22.28
N LYS A 109 -33.86 -4.10 23.18
CA LYS A 109 -33.85 -4.06 24.65
C LYS A 109 -32.48 -4.10 25.38
N LYS A 110 -32.36 -3.15 26.31
CA LYS A 110 -31.44 -3.11 27.46
C LYS A 110 -31.51 -4.42 28.29
N PRO A 111 -30.46 -4.69 29.08
CA PRO A 111 -30.69 -4.71 30.52
C PRO A 111 -29.62 -3.93 31.31
N HIS A 112 -30.09 -3.36 32.43
CA HIS A 112 -29.30 -2.74 33.49
C HIS A 112 -28.46 -3.78 34.24
N SER A 113 -27.26 -3.40 34.67
CA SER A 113 -26.79 -3.76 36.01
C SER A 113 -26.01 -2.58 36.60
N SER A 114 -26.42 -2.23 37.81
CA SER A 114 -25.97 -1.15 38.66
C SER A 114 -24.62 -1.46 39.31
N SER A 115 -23.76 -0.45 39.50
CA SER A 115 -23.10 -0.22 40.80
C SER A 115 -22.39 1.14 40.88
N LEU A 116 -22.92 1.93 41.81
CA LEU A 116 -22.26 2.68 42.87
C LEU A 116 -21.35 3.87 42.50
N VAL A 117 -21.91 5.03 42.84
CA VAL A 117 -21.30 6.34 43.05
C VAL A 117 -20.18 6.27 44.10
N GLN A 118 -19.03 6.87 43.80
CA GLN A 118 -18.16 7.46 44.82
C GLN A 118 -17.47 8.72 44.31
N THR A 119 -17.26 9.63 45.24
CA THR A 119 -17.15 11.08 45.15
C THR A 119 -15.71 11.60 44.98
N ALA A 120 -15.58 12.65 44.16
CA ALA A 120 -14.69 13.81 44.22
C ALA A 120 -13.17 13.65 44.50
N GLN A 121 -12.35 14.04 43.52
CA GLN A 121 -11.38 15.16 43.60
C GLN A 121 -10.91 15.51 42.17
N PRO A 122 -10.79 16.80 41.77
CA PRO A 122 -10.22 17.15 40.48
C PRO A 122 -8.68 17.24 40.58
N PRO A 123 -7.90 16.39 39.89
CA PRO A 123 -6.48 16.65 39.72
C PRO A 123 -6.30 17.73 38.65
N ILE A 124 -5.50 18.74 38.99
CA ILE A 124 -5.04 19.82 38.11
C ILE A 124 -4.54 19.19 36.80
N GLN A 125 -5.27 19.43 35.72
CA GLN A 125 -4.92 18.94 34.39
C GLN A 125 -3.69 19.70 33.93
N LYS A 126 -2.51 19.10 34.11
CA LYS A 126 -1.34 19.50 33.33
C LYS A 126 -1.73 19.31 31.87
N ILE A 127 -1.92 20.42 31.15
CA ILE A 127 -2.11 20.40 29.70
C ILE A 127 -0.86 19.74 29.14
N ARG A 128 -0.96 18.45 28.85
CA ARG A 128 0.08 17.70 28.16
C ARG A 128 0.10 18.27 26.77
N ILE A 129 1.05 19.16 26.50
CA ILE A 129 1.36 19.60 25.15
C ILE A 129 1.62 18.31 24.37
N GLN A 130 0.68 17.98 23.48
CA GLN A 130 0.74 16.76 22.71
C GLN A 130 1.90 16.94 21.74
N ASP A 131 2.97 16.17 21.96
CA ASP A 131 4.13 16.19 21.07
C ASP A 131 3.63 15.98 19.63
N TRP A 132 3.84 17.00 18.78
CA TRP A 132 3.52 16.98 17.36
C TRP A 132 4.40 15.94 16.68
N THR A 133 3.96 14.70 16.73
CA THR A 133 4.57 13.58 16.03
C THR A 133 3.71 13.29 14.82
N LEU A 134 4.35 13.00 13.68
CA LEU A 134 3.68 12.71 12.41
C LEU A 134 2.54 11.68 12.62
N PHE A 135 2.78 10.66 13.43
CA PHE A 135 1.79 9.65 13.81
C PHE A 135 0.53 10.21 14.47
N ASN A 136 0.66 11.21 15.33
CA ASN A 136 -0.48 11.86 16.00
C ASN A 136 -1.18 12.88 15.09
N ALA A 137 -0.47 13.44 14.10
CA ALA A 137 -1.00 14.41 13.15
C ALA A 137 -1.64 13.75 11.92
N THR A 138 -1.26 12.52 11.58
CA THR A 138 -1.81 11.77 10.44
C THR A 138 -3.02 10.94 10.87
N ARG A 139 -4.21 11.33 10.42
CA ARG A 139 -5.41 10.49 10.47
C ARG A 139 -5.35 9.50 9.30
N GLU A 140 -5.78 8.26 9.51
CA GLU A 140 -6.05 7.35 8.39
C GLU A 140 -7.10 8.01 7.48
N LEU A 141 -6.78 8.14 6.19
CA LEU A 141 -7.72 8.70 5.22
C LEU A 141 -8.90 7.74 5.07
N PHE A 142 -10.11 8.28 5.09
CA PHE A 142 -11.28 7.49 4.75
C PHE A 142 -11.17 7.02 3.28
N HIS A 143 -11.72 5.83 2.97
CA HIS A 143 -11.57 5.25 1.63
C HIS A 143 -11.97 6.23 0.51
N LYS A 144 -13.14 6.87 0.60
CA LYS A 144 -13.59 7.86 -0.40
C LYS A 144 -12.68 9.09 -0.50
N GLU A 145 -12.17 9.60 0.62
CA GLU A 145 -11.24 10.74 0.63
C GLU A 145 -9.91 10.34 -0.04
N SER A 146 -9.42 9.13 0.20
CA SER A 146 -8.22 8.60 -0.46
C SER A 146 -8.41 8.43 -1.96
N GLU A 147 -9.57 7.96 -2.40
CA GLU A 147 -9.90 7.80 -3.83
C GLU A 147 -9.96 9.14 -4.55
N GLN A 148 -10.62 10.13 -3.94
CA GLN A 148 -10.65 11.50 -4.46
C GLN A 148 -9.26 12.11 -4.54
N LEU A 149 -8.42 11.90 -3.51
CA LEU A 149 -7.04 12.37 -3.52
C LEU A 149 -6.23 11.72 -4.66
N GLN A 150 -6.46 10.44 -4.98
CA GLN A 150 -5.79 9.76 -6.10
C GLN A 150 -6.18 10.39 -7.44
N LEU A 151 -7.47 10.67 -7.66
CA LEU A 151 -7.93 11.38 -8.87
C LEU A 151 -7.31 12.78 -8.97
N ASP A 152 -7.36 13.56 -7.89
CA ASP A 152 -6.82 14.92 -7.88
C ASP A 152 -5.31 14.93 -8.17
N ILE A 153 -4.56 13.98 -7.59
CA ILE A 153 -3.12 13.81 -7.86
C ILE A 153 -2.91 13.47 -9.34
N PHE A 154 -3.68 12.52 -9.87
CA PHE A 154 -3.55 12.10 -11.26
C PHE A 154 -3.85 13.24 -12.25
N GLN A 155 -4.94 13.98 -12.03
CA GLN A 155 -5.30 15.15 -12.82
C GLN A 155 -4.25 16.26 -12.73
N ARG A 156 -3.68 16.50 -11.54
CA ARG A 156 -2.58 17.47 -11.36
C ARG A 156 -1.33 17.07 -12.15
N ILE A 157 -0.99 15.78 -12.19
CA ILE A 157 0.16 15.29 -12.98
C ILE A 157 -0.14 15.44 -14.48
N LEU A 158 -1.36 15.11 -14.94
CA LEU A 158 -1.79 15.30 -16.33
C LEU A 158 -1.70 16.76 -16.78
N GLY A 159 -2.20 17.69 -15.96
CA GLY A 159 -2.22 19.12 -16.26
C GLY A 159 -0.82 19.77 -16.32
N ASN A 160 0.22 19.13 -15.78
CA ASN A 160 1.57 19.67 -15.73
C ASN A 160 2.46 19.31 -16.94
N GLU A 161 1.90 18.70 -17.98
CA GLU A 161 2.62 18.29 -19.21
C GLU A 161 3.52 19.39 -19.78
N LYS A 162 2.98 20.58 -20.03
CA LYS A 162 3.77 21.70 -20.60
C LYS A 162 5.00 22.03 -19.75
N ARG A 163 4.84 22.09 -18.43
CA ARG A 163 5.94 22.38 -17.49
C ARG A 163 6.95 21.23 -17.44
N ALA A 164 6.48 19.99 -17.49
CA ALA A 164 7.36 18.82 -17.52
C ALA A 164 8.21 18.79 -18.80
N VAL A 165 7.61 19.08 -19.96
CA VAL A 165 8.32 19.16 -21.25
C VAL A 165 9.34 20.31 -21.23
N GLN A 166 8.94 21.50 -20.79
CA GLN A 166 9.84 22.66 -20.68
C GLN A 166 11.02 22.40 -19.74
N GLY A 167 10.80 21.66 -18.65
CA GLY A 167 11.85 21.26 -17.72
C GLY A 167 12.66 20.02 -18.14
N GLY A 168 12.44 19.46 -19.34
CA GLY A 168 13.14 18.26 -19.84
C GLY A 168 12.71 16.94 -19.20
N ALA A 169 11.65 16.94 -18.38
CA ALA A 169 11.12 15.78 -17.65
C ALA A 169 9.86 15.17 -18.27
N GLY A 170 9.51 15.54 -19.52
CA GLY A 170 8.29 15.08 -20.19
C GLY A 170 8.17 13.55 -20.27
N LEU A 171 9.24 12.85 -20.67
CA LEU A 171 9.24 11.38 -20.75
C LEU A 171 9.05 10.73 -19.36
N ALA A 172 9.62 11.31 -18.31
CA ALA A 172 9.46 10.81 -16.94
C ALA A 172 8.01 10.98 -16.47
N GLN A 173 7.38 12.10 -16.78
CA GLN A 173 5.97 12.37 -16.49
C GLN A 173 5.06 11.37 -17.23
N GLN A 174 5.28 11.13 -18.53
CA GLN A 174 4.52 10.15 -19.30
C GLN A 174 4.61 8.74 -18.69
N LYS A 175 5.84 8.28 -18.38
CA LYS A 175 6.06 6.99 -17.72
C LYS A 175 5.37 6.90 -16.36
N LEU A 176 5.38 7.98 -15.58
CA LEU A 176 4.71 8.05 -14.29
C LEU A 176 3.19 7.89 -14.45
N LEU A 177 2.57 8.62 -15.38
CA LEU A 177 1.13 8.52 -15.67
C LEU A 177 0.74 7.09 -16.05
N ILE A 178 1.46 6.49 -17.00
CA ILE A 178 1.18 5.12 -17.42
C ILE A 178 1.31 4.16 -16.25
N ARG A 179 2.36 4.26 -15.43
CA ARG A 179 2.55 3.36 -14.29
C ARG A 179 1.48 3.53 -13.22
N LEU A 180 1.02 4.76 -12.97
CA LEU A 180 -0.06 5.03 -12.02
C LEU A 180 -1.37 4.37 -12.47
N CYS A 181 -1.73 4.46 -13.76
CA CYS A 181 -2.92 3.81 -14.31
C CYS A 181 -2.80 2.27 -14.34
N THR A 182 -1.63 1.77 -14.74
CA THR A 182 -1.50 0.37 -15.14
C THR A 182 -0.96 -0.54 -14.05
N ARG A 183 -0.08 -0.06 -13.14
CA ARG A 183 0.59 -0.92 -12.15
C ARG A 183 -0.14 -1.03 -10.84
N PHE A 184 -0.95 -0.05 -10.46
CA PHE A 184 -1.61 -0.03 -9.15
C PHE A 184 -3.10 -0.31 -9.33
N ARG A 185 -3.55 -1.49 -8.92
CA ARG A 185 -4.97 -1.84 -9.00
C ARG A 185 -5.73 -1.17 -7.85
N SER A 186 -6.71 -0.36 -8.21
CA SER A 186 -7.67 0.25 -7.28
C SER A 186 -9.08 0.19 -7.87
N ALA A 187 -10.08 0.57 -7.08
CA ALA A 187 -11.46 0.73 -7.58
C ALA A 187 -11.55 1.75 -8.73
N LEU A 188 -10.59 2.68 -8.83
CA LEU A 188 -10.53 3.76 -9.80
C LEU A 188 -9.73 3.41 -11.06
N THR A 189 -9.24 2.18 -11.20
CA THR A 189 -8.41 1.78 -12.35
C THR A 189 -9.09 2.13 -13.67
N SER A 190 -10.38 1.79 -13.81
CA SER A 190 -11.18 2.10 -15.01
C SER A 190 -11.33 3.60 -15.25
N GLU A 191 -11.57 4.37 -14.20
CA GLU A 191 -11.74 5.83 -14.28
C GLU A 191 -10.45 6.54 -14.67
N LEU A 192 -9.31 6.10 -14.11
CA LEU A 192 -7.99 6.62 -14.46
C LEU A 192 -7.63 6.31 -15.92
N GLU A 193 -7.93 5.10 -16.39
CA GLU A 193 -7.73 4.71 -17.79
C GLU A 193 -8.60 5.53 -18.75
N ALA A 194 -9.89 5.70 -18.43
CA ALA A 194 -10.80 6.53 -19.21
C ALA A 194 -10.34 7.99 -19.25
N THR A 195 -9.91 8.55 -18.10
CA THR A 195 -9.38 9.92 -18.01
C THR A 195 -8.13 10.09 -18.88
N LEU A 196 -7.20 9.13 -18.81
CA LEU A 196 -5.99 9.15 -19.63
C LEU A 196 -6.30 9.00 -21.12
N LEU A 197 -7.24 8.13 -21.49
CA LEU A 197 -7.65 7.92 -22.87
C LEU A 197 -8.26 9.19 -23.45
N ASN A 198 -9.19 9.83 -22.74
CA ASN A 198 -9.77 11.12 -23.13
C ASN A 198 -8.68 12.18 -23.30
N TYR A 199 -7.73 12.24 -22.37
CA TYR A 199 -6.60 13.17 -22.46
C TYR A 199 -5.71 12.92 -23.69
N VAL A 200 -5.44 11.68 -24.07
CA VAL A 200 -4.69 11.40 -25.31
C VAL A 200 -5.52 11.85 -26.52
N ILE A 201 -6.81 11.49 -26.56
CA ILE A 201 -7.73 11.80 -27.66
C ILE A 201 -7.91 13.31 -27.87
N GLU A 202 -7.86 14.14 -26.81
CA GLU A 202 -7.91 15.61 -26.94
C GLU A 202 -6.79 16.19 -27.82
N LYS A 203 -5.60 15.58 -27.82
CA LYS A 203 -4.43 16.06 -28.59
C LYS A 203 -3.62 14.90 -29.14
N GLN A 204 -4.27 14.06 -29.91
CA GLN A 204 -3.71 12.79 -30.39
C GLN A 204 -2.35 12.98 -31.08
N LYS A 205 -2.22 13.94 -32.01
CA LYS A 205 -0.98 14.15 -32.80
C LYS A 205 0.26 14.36 -31.92
N THR A 206 0.12 15.11 -30.82
CA THR A 206 1.22 15.39 -29.89
C THR A 206 1.39 14.35 -28.80
N ARG A 207 0.38 13.51 -28.56
CA ARG A 207 0.32 12.55 -27.44
C ARG A 207 0.31 11.09 -27.89
N ILE A 208 0.59 10.81 -29.17
CA ILE A 208 0.59 9.45 -29.71
C ILE A 208 1.59 8.56 -28.98
N ASP A 209 2.76 9.08 -28.62
CA ASP A 209 3.78 8.37 -27.84
C ASP A 209 3.23 7.92 -26.47
N LEU A 210 2.34 8.71 -25.86
CA LEU A 210 1.71 8.35 -24.58
C LEU A 210 0.70 7.20 -24.75
N ALA A 211 -0.08 7.20 -25.83
CA ALA A 211 -0.97 6.08 -26.16
C ALA A 211 -0.19 4.80 -26.46
N LEU A 212 0.88 4.90 -27.26
CA LEU A 212 1.75 3.77 -27.57
C LEU A 212 2.45 3.24 -26.31
N LEU A 213 2.88 4.13 -25.40
CA LEU A 213 3.47 3.73 -24.12
C LEU A 213 2.45 2.99 -23.24
N HIS A 214 1.18 3.42 -23.23
CA HIS A 214 0.11 2.71 -22.54
C HIS A 214 -0.09 1.31 -23.13
N LEU A 215 -0.21 1.21 -24.45
CA LEU A 215 -0.41 -0.06 -25.16
C LEU A 215 0.75 -1.03 -24.92
N ALA A 216 1.99 -0.52 -24.99
CA ALA A 216 3.20 -1.30 -24.73
C ALA A 216 3.25 -1.82 -23.28
N GLU A 217 2.82 -1.02 -22.32
CA GLU A 217 2.75 -1.43 -20.91
C GLU A 217 1.67 -2.51 -20.70
N LEU A 218 0.48 -2.38 -21.30
CA LEU A 218 -0.56 -3.42 -21.23
C LEU A 218 -0.10 -4.73 -21.89
N TYR A 219 0.59 -4.64 -23.03
CA TYR A 219 1.20 -5.80 -23.67
C TYR A 219 2.27 -6.46 -22.79
N ALA A 220 3.14 -5.66 -22.17
CA ALA A 220 4.15 -6.16 -21.25
C ALA A 220 3.52 -6.84 -20.02
N GLN A 221 2.36 -6.38 -19.56
CA GLN A 221 1.59 -7.04 -18.49
C GLN A 221 0.98 -8.38 -18.93
N LEU A 222 0.44 -8.43 -20.16
CA LEU A 222 -0.08 -9.65 -20.77
C LEU A 222 1.00 -10.72 -20.89
N MET A 223 2.19 -10.34 -21.38
CA MET A 223 3.33 -11.25 -21.54
C MET A 223 4.04 -11.60 -20.22
N GLY A 224 3.69 -10.92 -19.12
CA GLY A 224 4.30 -11.16 -17.81
C GLY A 224 5.64 -10.47 -17.58
N TYR A 225 6.09 -9.60 -18.47
CA TYR A 225 7.28 -8.75 -18.27
C TYR A 225 7.05 -7.63 -17.25
N SER A 226 5.79 -7.41 -16.87
CA SER A 226 5.35 -6.23 -16.15
C SER A 226 4.39 -6.65 -15.02
N THR A 227 4.71 -6.31 -13.78
CA THR A 227 3.94 -6.68 -12.57
C THR A 227 2.75 -5.77 -12.28
N LEU A 228 1.55 -6.31 -12.05
CA LEU A 228 0.43 -5.56 -11.48
C LEU A 228 0.45 -5.70 -9.96
N VAL A 229 0.55 -4.58 -9.24
CA VAL A 229 0.43 -4.54 -7.78
C VAL A 229 -1.04 -4.48 -7.42
N SER A 230 -1.50 -5.56 -6.81
CA SER A 230 -2.88 -5.71 -6.35
C SER A 230 -2.91 -5.70 -4.83
N PRO A 231 -3.73 -4.85 -4.18
CA PRO A 231 -4.00 -4.97 -2.75
C PRO A 231 -4.54 -6.37 -2.43
N LYS A 232 -4.35 -6.85 -1.20
CA LYS A 232 -4.82 -8.20 -0.80
C LYS A 232 -6.34 -8.41 -0.97
N SER A 233 -7.10 -7.33 -1.11
CA SER A 233 -8.53 -7.33 -1.40
C SER A 233 -8.87 -7.65 -2.87
N PHE A 234 -7.90 -7.54 -3.78
CA PHE A 234 -8.11 -7.77 -5.21
C PHE A 234 -7.36 -9.01 -5.67
N ASN A 235 -8.09 -9.91 -6.35
CA ASN A 235 -7.49 -11.08 -6.99
C ASN A 235 -6.47 -10.67 -8.05
N GLN A 236 -5.47 -11.53 -8.27
CA GLN A 236 -4.56 -11.38 -9.40
C GLN A 236 -5.34 -11.50 -10.70
N LEU A 237 -5.01 -10.63 -11.65
CA LEU A 237 -5.63 -10.63 -12.96
C LEU A 237 -5.19 -11.89 -13.73
N THR A 238 -6.16 -12.67 -14.20
CA THR A 238 -5.92 -13.81 -15.09
C THR A 238 -5.34 -13.34 -16.42
N ASN A 239 -4.71 -14.25 -17.18
CA ASN A 239 -4.20 -13.89 -18.50
C ASN A 239 -5.32 -13.51 -19.47
N GLU A 240 -6.52 -14.07 -19.33
CA GLU A 240 -7.68 -13.71 -20.14
C GLU A 240 -8.17 -12.29 -19.85
N GLU A 241 -8.29 -11.91 -18.58
CA GLU A 241 -8.66 -10.54 -18.19
C GLU A 241 -7.60 -9.52 -18.62
N LYS A 242 -6.30 -9.86 -18.56
CA LYS A 242 -5.24 -9.01 -19.10
C LYS A 242 -5.37 -8.82 -20.60
N LYS A 243 -5.68 -9.90 -21.33
CA LYS A 243 -5.91 -9.86 -22.78
C LYS A 243 -7.12 -8.97 -23.10
N GLN A 244 -8.20 -9.14 -22.35
CA GLN A 244 -9.41 -8.32 -22.50
C GLN A 244 -9.11 -6.84 -22.23
N ARG A 245 -8.34 -6.52 -21.18
CA ARG A 245 -7.95 -5.13 -20.89
C ARG A 245 -7.15 -4.50 -22.04
N TYR A 246 -6.19 -5.24 -22.61
CA TYR A 246 -5.43 -4.80 -23.78
C TYR A 246 -6.33 -4.57 -25.00
N ASP A 247 -7.20 -5.54 -25.29
CA ASP A 247 -8.09 -5.51 -26.46
C ASP A 247 -9.11 -4.39 -26.36
N THR A 248 -9.72 -4.20 -25.18
CA THR A 248 -10.64 -3.08 -24.90
C THR A 248 -9.95 -1.75 -25.13
N TYR A 249 -8.76 -1.52 -24.56
CA TYR A 249 -8.04 -0.25 -24.75
C TYR A 249 -7.71 0.02 -26.23
N LEU A 250 -7.18 -0.99 -26.92
CA LEU A 250 -6.81 -0.88 -28.34
C LEU A 250 -8.04 -0.60 -29.21
N CYS A 251 -9.11 -1.37 -29.05
CA CYS A 251 -10.33 -1.22 -29.81
C CYS A 251 -11.01 0.12 -29.52
N THR A 252 -11.12 0.54 -28.25
CA THR A 252 -11.70 1.84 -27.92
C THR A 252 -10.85 2.98 -28.48
N LEU A 253 -9.52 2.91 -28.40
CA LEU A 253 -8.65 3.90 -29.01
C LEU A 253 -8.87 3.95 -30.53
N LEU A 254 -8.79 2.82 -31.23
CA LEU A 254 -8.96 2.81 -32.69
C LEU A 254 -10.34 3.27 -33.14
N SER A 255 -11.42 2.83 -32.49
CA SER A 255 -12.78 3.24 -32.81
C SER A 255 -12.99 4.74 -32.58
N THR A 256 -12.52 5.28 -31.44
CA THR A 256 -12.65 6.71 -31.14
C THR A 256 -11.85 7.59 -32.10
N LEU A 257 -10.69 7.13 -32.55
CA LEU A 257 -9.91 7.81 -33.58
C LEU A 257 -10.57 7.74 -34.96
N HIS A 258 -11.26 6.63 -35.26
CA HIS A 258 -12.01 6.46 -36.49
C HIS A 258 -13.24 7.34 -36.58
N GLU A 259 -14.05 7.36 -35.53
CA GLU A 259 -15.28 8.15 -35.45
C GLU A 259 -15.02 9.66 -35.55
N ARG A 260 -13.86 10.13 -35.08
CA ARG A 260 -13.47 11.54 -35.17
C ARG A 260 -12.97 11.96 -36.55
N GLY A 261 -12.80 11.03 -37.49
CA GLY A 261 -12.38 11.34 -38.87
C GLY A 261 -10.93 11.84 -38.99
N GLU A 262 -10.12 11.72 -37.94
CA GLU A 262 -8.70 12.14 -37.90
C GLU A 262 -7.76 11.14 -38.63
N HIS A 263 -8.31 10.29 -39.50
CA HIS A 263 -7.55 9.46 -40.44
C HIS A 263 -7.04 10.21 -41.66
N LYS A 264 -7.52 11.44 -41.88
CA LYS A 264 -7.09 12.30 -42.97
C LYS A 264 -6.18 13.39 -42.40
N GLU A 265 -4.90 13.25 -42.76
CA GLU A 265 -3.80 14.24 -42.69
C GLU A 265 -3.08 14.43 -41.35
#